data_AF-A0A1V3XHR8-F1
#
_entry.id   AF-A0A1V3XHR8-F1
#
_cell.length_a   1.000
_cell.length_b   1.000
_cell.length_c   1.000
_cell.angle_alpha   90.00
_cell.angle_beta   90.00
_cell.angle_gamma   90.00
#
_symmetry.space_group_name_H-M   'P 1'
#
loop_
_entity.id
_entity.type
_entity.pdbx_description
1 polymer ?
#
loop_
_entity_poly.entity_id
_entity_poly.type
_entity_poly.pdbx_seq_one_letter_code
_entity_poly.pdbx_strand_id
1 'polypeptide(L)' 'MTAVERGSAVTTGERVSAKDVLAAVPGLPVVDRIARKLGAESEGERAAALELALEALYLAKRIDKVSGEGQTVYG' A
#
# COMPACT_ATOMS: atom_id res chain seq x y z
N MET A 1 -11.65 8.55 -0.26
CA MET A 1 -10.43 9.36 -0.36
C MET A 1 -9.38 8.67 0.51
N THR A 2 -8.35 8.08 -0.08
CA THR A 2 -7.32 7.28 0.61
C THR A 2 -6.35 8.18 1.39
N ALA A 3 -5.68 7.66 2.43
CA ALA A 3 -4.70 8.42 3.21
C ALA A 3 -3.57 9.02 2.34
N VAL A 4 -3.18 8.32 1.28
CA VAL A 4 -2.22 8.78 0.28
C VAL A 4 -2.71 10.00 -0.51
N GLU A 5 -4.00 10.09 -0.85
CA GLU A 5 -4.56 11.27 -1.55
C GLU A 5 -4.56 12.53 -0.65
N ARG A 6 -4.27 12.38 0.65
CA ARG A 6 -4.16 13.49 1.63
C ARG A 6 -2.71 13.86 1.97
N GLY A 7 -1.72 13.35 1.24
CA GLY A 7 -0.32 13.74 1.35
C GLY A 7 0.51 12.96 2.39
N SER A 8 0.02 11.82 2.89
CA SER A 8 0.85 10.91 3.69
C SER A 8 1.43 9.82 2.80
N ALA A 9 2.75 9.86 2.60
CA ALA A 9 3.46 8.84 1.84
C ALA A 9 3.42 7.48 2.54
N VAL A 10 3.38 6.39 1.76
CA VAL A 10 3.39 5.01 2.24
C VAL A 10 4.63 4.30 1.69
N THR A 11 5.41 3.71 2.60
CA THR A 11 6.61 2.93 2.24
C THR A 11 6.29 1.45 2.26
N THR A 12 6.66 0.74 1.19
CA THR A 12 6.55 -0.71 1.00
C THR A 12 7.89 -1.29 0.53
N GLY A 13 7.90 -2.56 0.13
CA GLY A 13 9.06 -3.25 -0.41
C GLY A 13 9.68 -4.27 0.54
N GLU A 14 10.70 -4.97 0.07
CA GLU A 14 11.32 -6.14 0.71
C GLU A 14 11.91 -5.86 2.10
N ARG A 15 12.32 -4.61 2.37
CA ARG A 15 12.88 -4.19 3.66
C ARG A 15 11.85 -3.63 4.63
N VAL A 16 10.56 -3.66 4.29
CA VAL A 16 9.47 -3.17 5.14
C VAL A 16 8.62 -4.37 5.55
N SER A 17 8.36 -4.52 6.85
CA SER A 17 7.54 -5.63 7.31
C SER A 17 6.08 -5.42 6.88
N ALA A 18 5.36 -6.52 6.63
CA ALA A 18 3.94 -6.47 6.31
C ALA A 18 3.12 -5.71 7.37
N LYS A 19 3.51 -5.86 8.64
CA LYS A 19 2.92 -5.15 9.77
C LYS A 19 3.10 -3.63 9.65
N ASP A 20 4.31 -3.18 9.32
CA ASP A 20 4.61 -1.75 9.17
C ASP A 20 3.88 -1.15 7.96
N VAL A 21 3.80 -1.90 6.85
CA VAL A 21 3.03 -1.52 5.66
C VAL A 21 1.55 -1.32 6.01
N LEU A 22 0.94 -2.25 6.74
CA LEU A 22 -0.46 -2.17 7.14
C LEU A 22 -0.71 -1.06 8.17
N ALA A 23 0.26 -0.80 9.06
CA ALA A 23 0.19 0.26 10.05
C ALA A 23 0.30 1.67 9.45
N ALA A 24 0.88 1.82 8.24
CA ALA A 24 1.00 3.10 7.54
C ALA A 24 -0.35 3.63 7.01
N VAL A 25 -1.37 2.78 6.89
CA VAL A 25 -2.72 3.14 6.42
C VAL A 25 -3.82 2.66 7.39
N PRO A 26 -3.75 3.03 8.67
CA PRO A 26 -4.61 2.45 9.69
C PRO A 26 -6.06 2.83 9.47
N GLY A 27 -6.96 1.85 9.57
CA GLY A 27 -8.41 2.09 9.61
C GLY A 27 -9.07 2.47 8.29
N LEU A 28 -8.41 2.27 7.14
CA LEU A 28 -9.02 2.49 5.83
C LEU A 28 -9.86 1.27 5.38
N PRO A 29 -11.21 1.35 5.30
CA PRO A 29 -12.05 0.21 4.91
C PRO A 29 -11.78 -0.33 3.50
N VAL A 30 -11.10 0.47 2.67
CA VAL A 30 -10.72 0.07 1.31
C VAL A 30 -9.63 -1.00 1.32
N VAL A 31 -8.74 -1.01 2.31
CA VAL A 31 -7.67 -2.02 2.43
C VAL A 31 -8.30 -3.39 2.66
N ASP A 32 -9.21 -3.51 3.62
CA ASP A 32 -9.90 -4.77 3.88
C ASP A 32 -10.79 -5.20 2.72
N ARG A 33 -11.36 -4.24 1.97
CA ARG A 33 -12.15 -4.54 0.77
C ARG A 33 -11.29 -5.13 -0.35
N ILE A 34 -10.11 -4.55 -0.58
CA ILE A 34 -9.17 -5.04 -1.60
C ILE A 34 -8.63 -6.41 -1.19
N ALA A 35 -8.22 -6.57 0.07
CA ALA A 35 -7.77 -7.85 0.61
C ALA A 35 -8.81 -8.95 0.40
N ARG A 36 -10.08 -8.70 0.77
CA ARG A 36 -11.17 -9.67 0.52
C ARG A 36 -11.39 -9.97 -0.96
N LYS A 37 -11.32 -8.96 -1.84
CA LYS A 37 -11.48 -9.17 -3.28
C LYS A 37 -10.37 -10.03 -3.89
N LEU A 38 -9.17 -9.95 -3.33
CA LEU A 38 -8.00 -10.68 -3.79
C LEU A 38 -7.79 -12.01 -3.03
N GLY A 39 -8.65 -12.34 -2.06
CA GLY A 39 -8.48 -13.53 -1.22
C GLY A 39 -7.25 -13.47 -0.32
N ALA A 40 -6.80 -12.27 0.05
CA ALA A 40 -5.65 -12.07 0.93
C ALA A 40 -6.03 -12.25 2.40
N GLU A 41 -5.44 -13.24 3.08
CA GLU A 41 -5.81 -13.63 4.44
C GLU A 41 -4.68 -13.34 5.44
N SER A 42 -3.44 -13.61 5.06
CA SER A 42 -2.26 -13.34 5.87
C SER A 42 -1.88 -11.85 5.87
N GLU A 43 -1.11 -11.41 6.86
CA GLU A 43 -0.58 -10.04 6.89
C GLU A 43 0.24 -9.72 5.63
N GLY A 44 1.05 -10.66 5.16
CA GLY A 44 1.85 -10.52 3.94
C GLY A 44 1.00 -10.33 2.69
N GLU A 45 -0.03 -11.16 2.51
CA GLU A 45 -0.96 -11.02 1.38
C GLU A 45 -1.75 -9.71 1.45
N ARG A 46 -2.15 -9.28 2.66
CA ARG A 46 -2.85 -8.00 2.84
C ARG A 46 -1.94 -6.81 2.52
N ALA A 47 -0.66 -6.87 2.90
CA ALA A 47 0.33 -5.87 2.55
C ALA A 47 0.58 -5.84 1.03
N ALA A 48 0.69 -7.00 0.38
CA ALA A 48 0.83 -7.10 -1.08
C ALA A 48 -0.41 -6.58 -1.82
N ALA A 49 -1.61 -6.87 -1.30
CA ALA A 49 -2.87 -6.35 -1.83
C ALA A 49 -2.95 -4.82 -1.75
N LEU A 50 -2.46 -4.24 -0.66
CA LEU A 50 -2.33 -2.79 -0.50
C LEU A 50 -1.31 -2.22 -1.48
N GLU A 51 -0.11 -2.80 -1.57
CA GLU A 51 0.93 -2.36 -2.50
C GLU A 51 0.45 -2.40 -3.95
N LEU A 52 -0.28 -3.44 -4.35
CA LEU A 52 -0.90 -3.53 -5.68
C LEU A 52 -1.89 -2.38 -5.93
N ALA A 53 -2.64 -1.96 -4.90
CA ALA A 53 -3.57 -0.84 -5.02
C ALA A 53 -2.85 0.52 -5.12
N LEU A 54 -1.74 0.67 -4.41
CA LEU A 54 -0.85 1.85 -4.53
C LEU A 54 -0.23 1.90 -5.93
N GLU A 55 0.25 0.77 -6.45
CA GLU A 55 0.78 0.67 -7.80
C GLU A 55 -0.28 1.03 -8.85
N ALA A 56 -1.54 0.62 -8.66
CA ALA A 56 -2.64 1.01 -9.54
C ALA A 56 -2.89 2.54 -9.53
N LEU A 57 -2.78 3.20 -8.37
CA LEU A 57 -2.89 4.67 -8.27
C LEU A 57 -1.72 5.38 -8.98
N TYR A 58 -0.50 4.85 -8.83
CA TYR A 58 0.69 5.35 -9.52
C TYR A 58 0.57 5.20 -11.05
N LEU A 59 0.16 4.03 -11.53
CA LEU A 59 -0.06 3.77 -12.96
C LEU A 59 -1.15 4.67 -13.55
N ALA A 60 -2.18 4.97 -12.75
CA ALA A 60 -3.23 5.94 -13.10
C ALA A 60 -2.79 7.42 -12.96
N LYS A 61 -1.50 7.69 -12.69
CA LYS A 61 -0.92 9.04 -12.54
C LYS A 61 -1.59 9.89 -11.46
N ARG A 62 -2.07 9.25 -10.40
CA ARG A 62 -2.74 9.94 -9.28
C ARG A 62 -1.80 10.26 -8.12
N ILE A 63 -0.66 9.56 -8.05
CA ILE A 63 0.35 9.66 -6.99
C ILE A 63 1.73 9.41 -7.61
N ASP A 64 2.79 9.86 -6.95
CA ASP A 64 4.17 9.59 -7.36
C ASP A 64 4.68 8.28 -6.75
N LYS A 65 5.80 7.81 -7.30
CA LYS A 65 6.53 6.62 -6.83
C LYS A 65 8.02 6.85 -6.87
N VAL A 66 8.69 6.61 -5.75
CA VAL A 66 10.15 6.58 -5.64
C VAL A 66 10.57 5.21 -5.14
N SER A 67 11.42 4.50 -5.88
CA SER A 67 11.92 3.19 -5.50
C SER A 67 13.44 3.21 -5.38
N GLY A 68 13.98 2.55 -4.35
CA GLY A 68 15.42 2.45 -4.12
C GLY A 68 15.72 1.61 -2.89
N GLU A 69 16.91 0.98 -2.87
CA GLU A 69 17.42 0.24 -1.71
C GLU A 69 16.46 -0.79 -1.09
N GLY A 70 15.64 -1.46 -1.90
CA GLY A 70 14.68 -2.47 -1.42
C GLY A 70 13.42 -1.90 -0.77
N GLN A 71 13.15 -0.60 -0.98
CA GLN A 71 11.94 0.08 -0.54
C GLN A 71 11.30 0.84 -1.71
N THR A 72 9.99 1.04 -1.61
CA THR A 72 9.21 1.87 -2.52
C THR A 72 8.35 2.82 -1.70
N VAL A 73 8.39 4.11 -2.03
CA VAL A 73 7.59 5.16 -1.40
C VAL A 73 6.55 5.65 -2.41
N TYR A 74 5.29 5.59 -2.01
CA TYR A 74 4.12 6.09 -2.76
C TYR A 74 3.57 7.35 -2.08
N GLY A 75 3.34 8.45 -2.81
CA GLY A 75 2.88 9.71 -2.22
C GLY A 75 2.61 10.80 -3.22
#